data_AF-A0A7T9I255-F1
#
_entry.id   AF-A0A7T9I255-F1
#
_cell.length_a   1.000
_cell.length_b   1.000
_cell.length_c   1.000
_cell.angle_alpha   90.00
_cell.angle_beta   90.00
_cell.angle_gamma   90.00
#
_symmetry.space_group_name_H-M   'P 1'
#
loop_
_entity.id
_entity.type
_entity.pdbx_description
1 polymer ?
#
loop_
_entity_poly.entity_id
_entity_poly.type
_entity_poly.pdbx_seq_one_letter_code
_entity_poly.pdbx_strand_id
1 'polypeptide(L)'
;MSIKRIAFQGKEIILVGTAHISRASVELVEKTIAEEKPNIIAVELDESRLRQLLEGQQYEKMNMSELIQKGQAGLLLLNLFLANMQKRLGENVGVKPGEEMLVAVKAAQAGKTPILLADRDLKITFQRALASISLFEKLKLGGSIFTGFFEEQKPFDKEQIEKMKDQDLISHLLEELSKQYPKLKQTLVDERDAYLAHKIMLSPGKKTVAVVGAGHMQGIQSHIAAHEQQLQLLKKEAKKAEKEKDTKIMQPAPIIPSLAELETLPKPKPWGKIIEWGIPLIFLAALIYFFFTKGAELSIEFAIAWIVSHGVLAALGAFIGGARLRTVGWVALTAWFAAIHPLIATGWIAAAAELKAKPPTIQEFTQLSELRTLGDFRRNRVTQILLITVLANIGGMLAGFIIIPYLFGFKL
;
A
#
# COMPACT_ATOMS: atom_id res chain seq x y z
N MET A 1 -17.19 -17.92 -13.24
CA MET A 1 -17.28 -18.25 -11.80
C MET A 1 -17.10 -19.76 -11.63
N SER A 2 -16.36 -20.20 -10.63
CA SER A 2 -15.96 -21.61 -10.49
C SER A 2 -16.02 -22.08 -9.04
N ILE A 3 -16.52 -23.30 -8.84
CA ILE A 3 -16.41 -24.04 -7.59
C ILE A 3 -15.33 -25.10 -7.76
N LYS A 4 -14.43 -25.23 -6.79
CA LYS A 4 -13.41 -26.29 -6.76
C LYS A 4 -13.47 -27.02 -5.43
N ARG A 5 -13.45 -28.35 -5.49
CA ARG A 5 -13.41 -29.22 -4.32
C ARG A 5 -12.00 -29.78 -4.15
N ILE A 6 -11.48 -29.72 -2.94
CA ILE A 6 -10.14 -30.17 -2.59
C ILE A 6 -10.25 -31.04 -1.35
N ALA A 7 -9.73 -32.26 -1.42
CA ALA A 7 -9.56 -33.09 -0.24
C ALA A 7 -8.18 -32.80 0.35
N PHE A 8 -8.11 -32.44 1.64
CA PHE A 8 -6.85 -32.14 2.31
C PHE A 8 -6.85 -32.72 3.72
N GLN A 9 -5.93 -33.64 4.02
CA GLN A 9 -5.82 -34.32 5.32
C GLN A 9 -7.16 -34.86 5.89
N GLY A 10 -8.03 -35.39 5.02
CA GLY A 10 -9.35 -35.91 5.42
C GLY A 10 -10.42 -34.84 5.64
N LYS A 11 -10.13 -33.57 5.31
CA LYS A 11 -11.10 -32.47 5.21
C LYS A 11 -11.52 -32.26 3.76
N GLU A 12 -12.76 -31.82 3.55
CA GLU A 12 -13.26 -31.31 2.28
C GLU A 12 -13.24 -29.78 2.31
N ILE A 13 -12.48 -29.19 1.41
CA ILE A 13 -12.40 -27.74 1.20
C ILE A 13 -13.10 -27.43 -0.12
N ILE A 14 -14.13 -26.58 -0.06
CA ILE A 14 -14.91 -26.12 -1.20
C ILE A 14 -14.56 -24.66 -1.43
N LEU A 15 -13.73 -24.38 -2.43
CA LEU A 15 -13.39 -23.03 -2.84
C LEU A 15 -14.46 -22.49 -3.78
N VAL A 16 -15.03 -21.34 -3.43
CA VAL A 16 -16.02 -20.62 -4.22
C VAL A 16 -15.38 -19.34 -4.75
N GLY A 17 -15.07 -19.33 -6.04
CA GLY A 17 -14.45 -18.19 -6.72
C GLY A 17 -15.47 -17.15 -7.13
N THR A 18 -15.34 -15.94 -6.58
CA THR A 18 -16.28 -14.83 -6.76
C THR A 18 -15.68 -13.70 -7.61
N ALA A 19 -16.53 -13.01 -8.36
CA ALA A 19 -16.19 -11.74 -8.98
C ALA A 19 -16.82 -10.63 -8.12
N HIS A 20 -16.00 -9.74 -7.54
CA HIS A 20 -16.34 -8.77 -6.49
C HIS A 20 -17.40 -7.70 -6.85
N ILE A 21 -18.12 -7.85 -7.95
CA ILE A 21 -19.17 -6.93 -8.44
C ILE A 21 -20.29 -7.70 -9.18
N SER A 22 -20.49 -8.99 -8.90
CA SER A 22 -21.43 -9.82 -9.67
C SER A 22 -22.57 -10.35 -8.80
N ARG A 23 -23.83 -10.09 -9.20
CA ARG A 23 -25.03 -10.66 -8.54
C ARG A 23 -25.00 -12.18 -8.57
N ALA A 24 -24.54 -12.74 -9.69
CA ALA A 24 -24.43 -14.18 -9.83
C ALA A 24 -23.37 -14.78 -8.87
N SER A 25 -22.37 -14.00 -8.42
CA SER A 25 -21.45 -14.45 -7.36
C SER A 25 -22.13 -14.49 -5.99
N VAL A 26 -23.00 -13.52 -5.70
CA VAL A 26 -23.80 -13.49 -4.47
C VAL A 26 -24.71 -14.73 -4.40
N GLU A 27 -25.50 -14.96 -5.44
CA GLU A 27 -26.42 -16.10 -5.51
C GLU A 27 -25.69 -17.44 -5.43
N LEU A 28 -24.54 -17.56 -6.11
CA LEU A 28 -23.70 -18.77 -6.06
C LEU A 28 -23.22 -19.06 -4.63
N VAL A 29 -22.80 -18.04 -3.90
CA VAL A 29 -22.33 -18.17 -2.51
C VAL A 29 -23.47 -18.61 -1.60
N GLU A 30 -24.64 -17.97 -1.68
CA GLU A 30 -25.81 -18.35 -0.87
C GLU A 30 -26.22 -19.79 -1.12
N LYS A 31 -26.37 -20.16 -2.40
CA LYS A 31 -26.75 -21.51 -2.81
C LYS A 31 -25.76 -22.55 -2.31
N THR A 32 -24.46 -22.31 -2.51
CA THR A 32 -23.40 -23.25 -2.09
C THR A 32 -23.41 -23.46 -0.58
N ILE A 33 -23.53 -22.38 0.20
CA ILE A 33 -23.56 -22.48 1.67
C ILE A 33 -24.80 -23.26 2.15
N ALA A 34 -25.96 -22.98 1.54
CA ALA A 34 -27.22 -23.63 1.89
C ALA A 34 -27.23 -25.14 1.56
N GLU A 35 -26.66 -25.53 0.42
CA GLU A 35 -26.58 -26.92 -0.04
C GLU A 35 -25.52 -27.71 0.72
N GLU A 36 -24.33 -27.14 0.93
CA GLU A 36 -23.18 -27.88 1.47
C GLU A 36 -23.20 -28.03 2.99
N LYS A 37 -23.88 -27.10 3.69
CA LYS A 37 -23.97 -27.05 5.16
C LYS A 37 -22.61 -27.29 5.84
N PRO A 38 -21.61 -26.43 5.58
CA PRO A 38 -20.25 -26.63 6.07
C PRO A 38 -20.14 -26.49 7.59
N ASN A 39 -19.07 -27.02 8.16
CA ASN A 39 -18.75 -26.83 9.58
C ASN A 39 -18.19 -25.44 9.85
N ILE A 40 -17.55 -24.83 8.85
CA ILE A 40 -17.00 -23.49 8.93
C ILE A 40 -17.04 -22.81 7.57
N ILE A 41 -17.26 -21.50 7.58
CA ILE A 41 -17.21 -20.65 6.39
C ILE A 41 -15.97 -19.76 6.50
N ALA A 42 -15.04 -19.91 5.55
CA ALA A 42 -13.88 -19.04 5.43
C ALA A 42 -14.17 -17.92 4.41
N VAL A 43 -13.80 -16.69 4.72
CA VAL A 43 -13.99 -15.54 3.83
C VAL A 43 -12.67 -14.81 3.62
N GLU A 44 -12.43 -14.32 2.40
CA GLU A 44 -11.30 -13.44 2.06
C GLU A 44 -11.53 -12.02 2.60
N LEU A 45 -11.60 -11.91 3.93
CA LEU A 45 -11.71 -10.67 4.67
C LEU A 45 -10.80 -10.71 5.89
N ASP A 46 -10.23 -9.55 6.23
CA ASP A 46 -9.63 -9.28 7.53
C ASP A 46 -10.66 -8.60 8.47
N GLU A 47 -10.32 -8.47 9.75
CA GLU A 47 -11.21 -7.85 10.75
C GLU A 47 -11.58 -6.40 10.42
N SER A 48 -10.60 -5.62 9.93
CA SER A 48 -10.80 -4.21 9.59
C SER A 48 -11.80 -4.08 8.45
N ARG A 49 -11.66 -4.90 7.42
CA ARG A 49 -12.52 -4.89 6.23
C ARG A 49 -13.92 -5.40 6.54
N LEU A 50 -14.05 -6.42 7.40
CA LEU A 50 -15.35 -6.87 7.86
C LEU A 50 -16.10 -5.75 8.61
N ARG A 51 -15.43 -5.06 9.55
CA ARG A 51 -16.04 -3.92 10.26
C ARG A 51 -16.49 -2.82 9.29
N GLN A 52 -15.66 -2.50 8.29
CA GLN A 52 -16.01 -1.51 7.27
C GLN A 52 -17.24 -1.92 6.44
N LEU A 53 -17.39 -3.20 6.11
CA LEU A 53 -18.54 -3.70 5.36
C LEU A 53 -19.84 -3.73 6.20
N LEU A 54 -19.73 -3.98 7.52
CA LEU A 54 -20.87 -4.04 8.43
C LEU A 54 -21.35 -2.66 8.91
N GLU A 55 -20.42 -1.83 9.38
CA GLU A 55 -20.72 -0.55 10.04
C GLU A 55 -20.75 0.63 9.07
N GLY A 56 -20.38 0.40 7.81
CA GLY A 56 -20.15 1.44 6.81
C GLY A 56 -18.88 2.24 7.09
N GLN A 57 -18.62 3.23 6.24
CA GLN A 57 -17.45 4.09 6.34
C GLN A 57 -17.59 5.11 7.49
N GLN A 58 -17.45 4.68 8.74
CA GLN A 58 -17.44 5.57 9.91
C GLN A 58 -16.09 6.29 10.06
N TYR A 59 -15.72 7.11 9.07
CA TYR A 59 -14.59 8.03 9.20
C TYR A 59 -14.90 9.15 10.22
N GLU A 60 -16.18 9.42 10.46
CA GLU A 60 -16.71 10.53 11.27
C GLU A 60 -16.27 10.53 12.74
N LYS A 61 -15.88 9.37 13.29
CA LYS A 61 -15.46 9.24 14.70
C LYS A 61 -13.96 9.31 14.92
N MET A 62 -13.14 9.43 13.87
CA MET A 62 -11.68 9.44 14.01
C MET A 62 -11.10 10.85 14.04
N ASN A 63 -10.22 11.12 15.00
CA ASN A 63 -9.47 12.38 15.06
C ASN A 63 -8.41 12.42 13.93
N MET A 64 -8.64 13.26 12.92
CA MET A 64 -7.77 13.37 11.74
C MET A 64 -6.34 13.81 12.09
N SER A 65 -6.18 14.69 13.08
CA SER A 65 -4.86 15.11 13.57
C SER A 65 -4.06 13.94 14.15
N GLU A 66 -4.73 13.01 14.83
CA GLU A 66 -4.09 11.84 15.45
C GLU A 66 -3.62 10.82 14.39
N LEU A 67 -4.41 10.61 13.33
CA LEU A 67 -4.04 9.75 12.20
C LEU A 67 -2.81 10.26 11.45
N ILE A 68 -2.71 11.58 11.25
CA ILE A 68 -1.56 12.21 10.61
C ILE A 68 -0.32 12.08 11.51
N GLN A 69 -0.46 12.33 12.82
CA GLN A 69 0.65 12.20 13.78
C GLN A 69 1.16 10.75 13.90
N LYS A 70 0.27 9.76 13.77
CA LYS A 70 0.64 8.33 13.74
C LYS A 70 1.21 7.86 12.41
N GLY A 71 1.39 8.75 11.43
CA GLY A 71 1.90 8.41 10.09
C GLY A 71 0.93 7.58 9.24
N GLN A 72 -0.35 7.49 9.63
CA GLN A 72 -1.36 6.66 8.97
C GLN A 72 -2.12 7.41 7.87
N ALA A 73 -1.82 8.69 7.63
CA ALA A 73 -2.45 9.51 6.60
C ALA A 73 -2.34 8.89 5.20
N GLY A 74 -1.14 8.42 4.82
CA GLY A 74 -0.93 7.82 3.48
C GLY A 74 -1.79 6.58 3.24
N LEU A 75 -1.98 5.77 4.28
CA LEU A 75 -2.84 4.58 4.22
C LEU A 75 -4.32 4.96 4.14
N LEU A 76 -4.76 5.99 4.86
CA LEU A 76 -6.12 6.51 4.73
C LEU A 76 -6.37 7.01 3.30
N LEU A 77 -5.44 7.78 2.73
CA LEU A 77 -5.51 8.25 1.34
C LEU A 77 -5.64 7.09 0.36
N LEU A 78 -4.82 6.05 0.55
CA LEU A 78 -4.88 4.84 -0.27
C LEU A 78 -6.23 4.12 -0.14
N ASN A 79 -6.73 3.95 1.08
CA ASN A 79 -8.02 3.29 1.33
C ASN A 79 -9.17 4.06 0.67
N LEU A 80 -9.17 5.39 0.75
CA LEU A 80 -10.17 6.24 0.11
C LEU A 80 -10.07 6.19 -1.41
N PHE A 81 -8.84 6.20 -1.95
CA PHE A 81 -8.60 6.02 -3.37
C PHE A 81 -9.14 4.68 -3.89
N LEU A 82 -8.81 3.58 -3.20
CA LEU A 82 -9.26 2.23 -3.57
C LEU A 82 -10.78 2.11 -3.42
N ALA A 83 -11.36 2.62 -2.35
CA ALA A 83 -12.80 2.63 -2.14
C ALA A 83 -13.53 3.36 -3.28
N ASN A 84 -12.96 4.45 -3.80
CA ASN A 84 -13.51 5.15 -4.95
C ASN A 84 -13.37 4.38 -6.26
N MET A 85 -12.20 3.79 -6.53
CA MET A 85 -12.04 2.91 -7.69
C MET A 85 -13.06 1.76 -7.65
N GLN A 86 -13.24 1.16 -6.47
CA GLN A 86 -14.24 0.12 -6.23
C GLN A 86 -15.67 0.64 -6.44
N LYS A 87 -16.02 1.82 -5.92
CA LYS A 87 -17.33 2.46 -6.10
C LYS A 87 -17.62 2.68 -7.60
N ARG A 88 -16.66 3.23 -8.35
CA ARG A 88 -16.79 3.47 -9.80
C ARG A 88 -16.98 2.18 -10.60
N LEU A 89 -16.27 1.10 -10.24
CA LEU A 89 -16.44 -0.20 -10.88
C LEU A 89 -17.78 -0.86 -10.52
N GLY A 90 -18.33 -0.59 -9.34
CA GLY A 90 -19.60 -1.16 -8.85
C GLY A 90 -20.87 -0.40 -9.26
N GLU A 91 -20.80 0.93 -9.50
CA GLU A 91 -21.97 1.77 -9.82
C GLU A 91 -22.70 1.33 -11.11
N ASN A 92 -21.98 0.78 -12.09
CA ASN A 92 -22.57 0.31 -13.35
C ASN A 92 -23.16 -1.11 -13.27
N VAL A 93 -22.93 -1.84 -12.16
CA VAL A 93 -23.34 -3.25 -12.01
C VAL A 93 -24.39 -3.45 -10.90
N GLY A 94 -24.67 -2.40 -10.12
CA GLY A 94 -25.75 -2.41 -9.11
C GLY A 94 -25.53 -3.41 -7.97
N VAL A 95 -24.27 -3.76 -7.70
CA VAL A 95 -23.79 -4.63 -6.61
C VAL A 95 -22.67 -3.89 -5.89
N LYS A 96 -22.71 -3.87 -4.56
CA LYS A 96 -21.65 -3.23 -3.77
C LYS A 96 -20.41 -4.13 -3.75
N PRO A 97 -19.20 -3.58 -3.98
CA PRO A 97 -17.98 -4.38 -3.85
C PRO A 97 -17.85 -5.06 -2.49
N GLY A 98 -17.62 -6.37 -2.46
CA GLY A 98 -17.54 -7.15 -1.22
C GLY A 98 -18.88 -7.69 -0.71
N GLU A 99 -19.98 -7.48 -1.46
CA GLU A 99 -21.32 -7.98 -1.11
C GLU A 99 -21.38 -9.51 -1.05
N GLU A 100 -20.65 -10.20 -1.94
CA GLU A 100 -20.52 -11.66 -1.92
C GLU A 100 -19.92 -12.20 -0.61
N MET A 101 -18.93 -11.49 -0.04
CA MET A 101 -18.31 -11.86 1.23
C MET A 101 -19.25 -11.55 2.41
N LEU A 102 -19.93 -10.41 2.35
CA LEU A 102 -20.89 -10.01 3.39
C LEU A 102 -22.08 -11.00 3.45
N VAL A 103 -22.52 -11.48 2.31
CA VAL A 103 -23.58 -12.49 2.20
C VAL A 103 -23.14 -13.81 2.82
N ALA A 104 -21.89 -14.26 2.57
CA ALA A 104 -21.33 -15.42 3.25
C ALA A 104 -21.33 -15.25 4.78
N VAL A 105 -20.95 -14.08 5.27
CA VAL A 105 -20.96 -13.74 6.71
C VAL A 105 -22.38 -13.79 7.28
N LYS A 106 -23.36 -13.18 6.61
CA LYS A 106 -24.77 -13.19 7.03
C LYS A 106 -25.35 -14.60 7.03
N ALA A 107 -25.05 -15.40 6.01
CA ALA A 107 -25.47 -16.80 5.92
C ALA A 107 -24.89 -17.63 7.08
N ALA A 108 -23.61 -17.43 7.43
CA ALA A 108 -23.01 -18.09 8.59
C ALA A 108 -23.68 -17.67 9.91
N GLN A 109 -23.94 -16.37 10.09
CA GLN A 109 -24.64 -15.87 11.28
C GLN A 109 -26.04 -16.46 11.43
N ALA A 110 -26.82 -16.51 10.33
CA ALA A 110 -28.15 -17.11 10.30
C ALA A 110 -28.10 -18.62 10.59
N GLY A 111 -27.12 -19.33 10.04
CA GLY A 111 -26.91 -20.77 10.26
C GLY A 111 -26.22 -21.13 11.57
N LYS A 112 -25.77 -20.14 12.37
CA LYS A 112 -24.88 -20.33 13.54
C LYS A 112 -23.60 -21.11 13.20
N THR A 113 -23.12 -20.98 11.97
CA THR A 113 -21.88 -21.59 11.49
C THR A 113 -20.71 -20.67 11.83
N PRO A 114 -19.63 -21.17 12.45
CA PRO A 114 -18.42 -20.41 12.68
C PRO A 114 -17.87 -19.76 11.40
N ILE A 115 -17.30 -18.57 11.53
CA ILE A 115 -16.64 -17.84 10.44
C ILE A 115 -15.13 -17.81 10.70
N LEU A 116 -14.35 -18.05 9.65
CA LEU A 116 -12.91 -17.82 9.62
C LEU A 116 -12.58 -16.63 8.71
N LEU A 117 -12.01 -15.59 9.28
CA LEU A 117 -11.37 -14.51 8.53
C LEU A 117 -10.03 -15.02 8.02
N ALA A 118 -9.96 -15.30 6.72
CA ALA A 118 -8.83 -15.99 6.11
C ALA A 118 -7.79 -15.04 5.52
N ASP A 119 -8.07 -13.75 5.42
CA ASP A 119 -7.18 -12.79 4.77
C ASP A 119 -6.26 -12.07 5.76
N ARG A 120 -5.13 -11.58 5.23
CA ARG A 120 -4.14 -10.80 5.96
C ARG A 120 -4.60 -9.34 6.04
N ASP A 121 -4.24 -8.65 7.12
CA ASP A 121 -4.44 -7.20 7.22
C ASP A 121 -3.89 -6.49 5.97
N LEU A 122 -4.78 -5.80 5.25
CA LEU A 122 -4.43 -5.07 4.03
C LEU A 122 -3.27 -4.10 4.23
N LYS A 123 -3.14 -3.48 5.41
CA LYS A 123 -2.04 -2.55 5.73
C LYS A 123 -0.70 -3.25 5.63
N ILE A 124 -0.59 -4.46 6.20
CA ILE A 124 0.62 -5.28 6.16
C ILE A 124 0.90 -5.67 4.70
N THR A 125 -0.13 -6.13 3.98
CA THR A 125 -0.02 -6.49 2.55
C THR A 125 0.54 -5.34 1.71
N PHE A 126 -0.02 -4.13 1.85
CA PHE A 126 0.45 -2.96 1.11
C PHE A 126 1.84 -2.48 1.54
N GLN A 127 2.12 -2.47 2.84
CA GLN A 127 3.44 -2.07 3.35
C GLN A 127 4.55 -3.02 2.85
N ARG A 128 4.29 -4.32 2.81
CA ARG A 128 5.22 -5.32 2.24
C ARG A 128 5.40 -5.12 0.74
N ALA A 129 4.32 -4.86 0.01
CA ALA A 129 4.39 -4.59 -1.42
C ALA A 129 5.23 -3.34 -1.74
N LEU A 130 5.01 -2.24 -1.02
CA LEU A 130 5.84 -1.05 -1.19
C LEU A 130 7.29 -1.29 -0.72
N ALA A 131 7.51 -2.12 0.30
CA ALA A 131 8.87 -2.45 0.74
C ALA A 131 9.62 -3.34 -0.25
N SER A 132 8.94 -4.09 -1.12
CA SER A 132 9.56 -5.02 -2.06
C SER A 132 10.18 -4.35 -3.29
N ILE A 133 9.74 -3.14 -3.63
CA ILE A 133 10.23 -2.36 -4.77
C ILE A 133 11.23 -1.26 -4.37
N SER A 134 12.13 -0.95 -5.30
CA SER A 134 13.14 0.10 -5.16
C SER A 134 12.53 1.51 -5.17
N LEU A 135 13.30 2.51 -4.75
CA LEU A 135 12.86 3.91 -4.76
C LEU A 135 12.54 4.39 -6.19
N PHE A 136 13.30 3.95 -7.19
CA PHE A 136 13.07 4.32 -8.58
C PHE A 136 11.76 3.70 -9.13
N GLU A 137 11.48 2.43 -8.80
CA GLU A 137 10.22 1.78 -9.15
C GLU A 137 9.02 2.45 -8.47
N LYS A 138 9.17 2.89 -7.21
CA LYS A 138 8.15 3.68 -6.50
C LYS A 138 7.85 5.00 -7.21
N LEU A 139 8.90 5.73 -7.61
CA LEU A 139 8.74 6.99 -8.33
C LEU A 139 8.08 6.78 -9.69
N LYS A 140 8.47 5.74 -10.43
CA LYS A 140 7.87 5.38 -11.72
C LYS A 140 6.39 5.01 -11.56
N LEU A 141 6.05 4.17 -10.59
CA LEU A 141 4.68 3.75 -10.31
C LEU A 141 3.81 4.93 -9.84
N GLY A 142 4.33 5.76 -8.93
CA GLY A 142 3.67 6.98 -8.49
C GLY A 142 3.42 7.94 -9.65
N GLY A 143 4.42 8.09 -10.54
CA GLY A 143 4.33 8.88 -11.76
C GLY A 143 3.25 8.37 -12.71
N SER A 144 3.19 7.06 -12.98
CA SER A 144 2.18 6.48 -13.88
C SER A 144 0.76 6.59 -13.33
N ILE A 145 0.60 6.42 -12.01
CA ILE A 145 -0.69 6.64 -11.34
C ILE A 145 -1.10 8.12 -11.43
N PHE A 146 -0.15 9.02 -11.18
CA PHE A 146 -0.38 10.47 -11.27
C PHE A 146 -0.77 10.87 -12.69
N THR A 147 -0.04 10.45 -13.72
CA THR A 147 -0.38 10.76 -15.11
C THR A 147 -1.74 10.20 -15.50
N GLY A 148 -2.03 8.94 -15.16
CA GLY A 148 -3.34 8.33 -15.45
C GLY A 148 -4.51 8.98 -14.71
N PHE A 149 -4.25 9.73 -13.63
CA PHE A 149 -5.25 10.52 -12.91
C PHE A 149 -5.57 11.86 -13.60
N PHE A 150 -4.57 12.50 -14.23
CA PHE A 150 -4.71 13.80 -14.89
C PHE A 150 -4.97 13.72 -16.39
N GLU A 151 -4.80 12.55 -16.99
CA GLU A 151 -5.15 12.33 -18.38
C GLU A 151 -6.68 12.45 -18.53
N GLU A 152 -7.12 13.42 -19.34
CA GLU A 152 -8.53 13.58 -19.71
C GLU A 152 -8.99 12.27 -20.36
N GLN A 153 -9.71 11.45 -19.59
CA GLN A 153 -10.31 10.23 -20.11
C GLN A 153 -11.36 10.66 -21.14
N LYS A 154 -11.03 10.48 -22.42
CA LYS A 154 -12.03 10.46 -23.48
C LYS A 154 -13.14 9.50 -23.05
N PRO A 155 -14.42 9.84 -23.24
CA PRO A 155 -15.50 8.92 -22.95
C PRO A 155 -15.22 7.61 -23.66
N PHE A 156 -15.24 6.51 -22.90
CA PHE A 156 -14.96 5.17 -23.43
C PHE A 156 -15.80 4.94 -24.68
N ASP A 157 -15.16 4.57 -25.78
CA ASP A 157 -15.85 4.22 -27.00
C ASP A 157 -16.69 2.97 -26.75
N LYS A 158 -17.86 2.84 -27.41
CA LYS A 158 -18.79 1.73 -27.13
C LYS A 158 -18.13 0.35 -27.33
N GLU A 159 -17.17 0.24 -28.23
CA GLU A 159 -16.35 -0.98 -28.43
C GLU A 159 -15.40 -1.28 -27.26
N GLN A 160 -14.88 -0.27 -26.55
CA GLN A 160 -14.03 -0.47 -25.37
C GLN A 160 -14.87 -0.90 -24.16
N ILE A 161 -16.10 -0.38 -24.03
CA ILE A 161 -17.06 -0.79 -23.00
C ILE A 161 -17.51 -2.25 -23.21
N GLU A 162 -17.57 -2.72 -24.45
CA GLU A 162 -17.91 -4.11 -24.76
C GLU A 162 -16.75 -5.07 -24.41
N LYS A 163 -15.49 -4.68 -24.69
CA LYS A 163 -14.29 -5.38 -24.19
C LYS A 163 -14.12 -5.33 -22.66
N MET A 164 -14.71 -4.34 -21.99
CA MET A 164 -14.71 -4.25 -20.51
C MET A 164 -15.59 -5.30 -19.84
N LYS A 165 -16.51 -5.95 -20.57
CA LYS A 165 -17.35 -7.03 -20.03
C LYS A 165 -16.62 -8.38 -19.93
N ASP A 166 -15.46 -8.51 -20.56
CA ASP A 166 -14.70 -9.74 -20.52
C ASP A 166 -13.96 -9.88 -19.18
N GLN A 167 -14.14 -11.04 -18.55
CA GLN A 167 -13.42 -11.46 -17.32
C GLN A 167 -11.88 -11.43 -17.48
N ASP A 168 -11.41 -11.26 -18.73
CA ASP A 168 -10.00 -11.28 -19.11
C ASP A 168 -9.31 -9.91 -19.03
N LEU A 169 -10.02 -8.77 -18.95
CA LEU A 169 -9.36 -7.46 -18.89
C LEU A 169 -8.59 -7.26 -17.57
N ILE A 170 -9.21 -7.61 -16.43
CA ILE A 170 -8.55 -7.52 -15.13
C ILE A 170 -7.35 -8.47 -15.10
N SER A 171 -7.52 -9.68 -15.63
CA SER A 171 -6.45 -10.67 -15.75
C SER A 171 -5.29 -10.15 -16.61
N HIS A 172 -5.57 -9.52 -17.76
CA HIS A 172 -4.57 -8.91 -18.63
C HIS A 172 -3.86 -7.72 -17.99
N LEU A 173 -4.58 -6.81 -17.32
CA LEU A 173 -3.98 -5.70 -16.58
C LEU A 173 -3.10 -6.19 -15.42
N LEU A 174 -3.57 -7.20 -14.70
CA LEU A 174 -2.78 -7.85 -13.65
C LEU A 174 -1.57 -8.57 -14.23
N GLU A 175 -1.66 -9.17 -15.42
CA GLU A 175 -0.56 -9.82 -16.10
C GLU A 175 0.49 -8.81 -16.59
N GLU A 176 0.07 -7.68 -17.16
CA GLU A 176 0.96 -6.58 -17.53
C GLU A 176 1.65 -5.98 -16.30
N LEU A 177 0.89 -5.71 -15.23
CA LEU A 177 1.45 -5.24 -13.97
C LEU A 177 2.43 -6.27 -13.38
N SER A 178 2.11 -7.56 -13.48
CA SER A 178 2.97 -8.66 -13.04
C SER A 178 4.28 -8.74 -13.83
N LYS A 179 4.23 -8.51 -15.15
CA LYS A 179 5.43 -8.48 -16.01
C LYS A 179 6.28 -7.26 -15.71
N GLN A 180 5.65 -6.11 -15.48
CA GLN A 180 6.35 -4.85 -15.23
C GLN A 180 6.92 -4.75 -13.81
N TYR A 181 6.23 -5.32 -12.82
CA TYR A 181 6.58 -5.27 -11.40
C TYR A 181 6.45 -6.66 -10.73
N PRO A 182 7.33 -7.62 -11.07
CA PRO A 182 7.23 -9.00 -10.57
C PRO A 182 7.29 -9.11 -9.04
N LYS A 183 8.06 -8.23 -8.38
CA LYS A 183 8.13 -8.17 -6.91
C LYS A 183 6.82 -7.70 -6.26
N LEU A 184 6.06 -6.84 -6.93
CA LEU A 184 4.72 -6.43 -6.46
C LEU A 184 3.75 -7.59 -6.58
N LYS A 185 3.75 -8.32 -7.70
CA LYS A 185 2.92 -9.52 -7.85
C LYS A 185 3.22 -10.53 -6.75
N GLN A 186 4.50 -10.83 -6.52
CA GLN A 186 4.93 -11.79 -5.50
C GLN A 186 4.36 -11.43 -4.12
N THR A 187 4.36 -10.15 -3.75
CA THR A 187 3.95 -9.70 -2.41
C THR A 187 2.45 -9.42 -2.24
N LEU A 188 1.79 -8.91 -3.29
CA LEU A 188 0.35 -8.60 -3.29
C LEU A 188 -0.52 -9.81 -3.58
N VAL A 189 -0.05 -10.72 -4.43
CA VAL A 189 -0.81 -11.87 -4.93
C VAL A 189 -0.26 -13.16 -4.34
N ASP A 190 0.97 -13.54 -4.69
CA ASP A 190 1.48 -14.89 -4.37
C ASP A 190 1.61 -15.11 -2.84
N GLU A 191 2.13 -14.13 -2.09
CA GLU A 191 2.16 -14.18 -0.62
C GLU A 191 0.77 -14.19 0.01
N ARG A 192 -0.19 -13.50 -0.61
CA ARG A 192 -1.57 -13.43 -0.13
C ARG A 192 -2.28 -14.76 -0.37
N ASP A 193 -2.04 -15.39 -1.52
CA ASP A 193 -2.51 -16.74 -1.84
C ASP A 193 -1.96 -17.77 -0.85
N ALA A 194 -0.67 -17.68 -0.54
CA ALA A 194 -0.02 -18.50 0.48
C ALA A 194 -0.69 -18.31 1.86
N TYR A 195 -0.96 -17.07 2.27
CA TYR A 195 -1.62 -16.76 3.54
C TYR A 195 -3.04 -17.34 3.59
N LEU A 196 -3.85 -17.09 2.55
CA LEU A 196 -5.21 -17.59 2.40
C LEU A 196 -5.25 -19.11 2.44
N ALA A 197 -4.40 -19.77 1.65
CA ALA A 197 -4.28 -21.23 1.63
C ALA A 197 -3.97 -21.78 3.03
N HIS A 198 -3.01 -21.18 3.73
CA HIS A 198 -2.60 -21.63 5.06
C HIS A 198 -3.74 -21.49 6.09
N LYS A 199 -4.44 -20.35 6.10
CA LYS A 199 -5.61 -20.14 6.97
C LYS A 199 -6.73 -21.12 6.66
N ILE A 200 -7.03 -21.37 5.38
CA ILE A 200 -8.07 -22.31 4.95
C ILE A 200 -7.70 -23.76 5.33
N MET A 201 -6.44 -24.18 5.15
CA MET A 201 -5.98 -25.53 5.55
C MET A 201 -6.11 -25.77 7.06
N LEU A 202 -5.79 -24.74 7.85
CA LEU A 202 -5.89 -24.77 9.32
C LEU A 202 -7.32 -24.60 9.84
N SER A 203 -8.31 -24.38 8.99
CA SER A 203 -9.70 -24.22 9.41
C SER A 203 -10.19 -25.43 10.23
N PRO A 204 -10.88 -25.22 11.36
CA PRO A 204 -11.42 -26.30 12.17
C PRO A 204 -12.64 -26.95 11.49
N GLY A 205 -12.81 -28.25 11.66
CA GLY A 205 -13.92 -29.02 11.08
C GLY A 205 -13.51 -29.92 9.92
N LYS A 206 -14.49 -30.66 9.39
CA LYS A 206 -14.30 -31.63 8.30
C LYS A 206 -14.71 -31.07 6.93
N LYS A 207 -15.64 -30.13 6.89
CA LYS A 207 -16.10 -29.48 5.67
C LYS A 207 -16.02 -27.96 5.80
N THR A 208 -15.25 -27.33 4.92
CA THR A 208 -15.04 -25.87 4.87
C THR A 208 -15.48 -25.33 3.53
N VAL A 209 -16.35 -24.32 3.52
CA VAL A 209 -16.61 -23.51 2.31
C VAL A 209 -15.79 -22.24 2.43
N ALA A 210 -14.88 -22.01 1.48
CA ALA A 210 -14.05 -20.81 1.44
C ALA A 210 -14.49 -19.91 0.27
N VAL A 211 -14.99 -18.72 0.59
CA VAL A 211 -15.40 -17.71 -0.38
C VAL A 211 -14.22 -16.78 -0.62
N VAL A 212 -13.69 -16.80 -1.85
CA VAL A 212 -12.49 -16.07 -2.25
C VAL A 212 -12.70 -15.40 -3.61
N GLY A 213 -11.91 -14.39 -3.92
CA GLY A 213 -11.86 -13.76 -5.23
C GLY A 213 -11.34 -14.74 -6.28
N ALA A 214 -11.91 -14.69 -7.49
CA ALA A 214 -11.55 -15.62 -8.57
C ALA A 214 -10.05 -15.60 -8.92
N GLY A 215 -9.38 -14.46 -8.77
CA GLY A 215 -7.93 -14.33 -9.00
C GLY A 215 -7.06 -15.13 -8.04
N HIS A 216 -7.55 -15.42 -6.83
CA HIS A 216 -6.80 -16.15 -5.80
C HIS A 216 -7.00 -17.67 -5.87
N MET A 217 -8.01 -18.14 -6.63
CA MET A 217 -8.38 -19.56 -6.71
C MET A 217 -7.21 -20.45 -7.12
N GLN A 218 -6.52 -20.10 -8.22
CA GLN A 218 -5.44 -20.91 -8.76
C GLN A 218 -4.23 -20.94 -7.82
N GLY A 219 -3.87 -19.80 -7.22
CA GLY A 219 -2.76 -19.70 -6.28
C GLY A 219 -3.03 -20.52 -5.02
N ILE A 220 -4.22 -20.38 -4.42
CA ILE A 220 -4.64 -21.16 -3.25
C ILE A 220 -4.57 -22.66 -3.53
N GLN A 221 -5.12 -23.12 -4.67
CA GLN A 221 -5.07 -24.53 -5.07
C GLN A 221 -3.63 -25.04 -5.18
N SER A 222 -2.75 -24.25 -5.80
CA SER A 222 -1.34 -24.61 -5.99
C SER A 222 -0.61 -24.72 -4.65
N HIS A 223 -0.86 -23.79 -3.71
CA HIS A 223 -0.27 -23.83 -2.37
C HIS A 223 -0.76 -25.02 -1.54
N ILE A 224 -2.06 -25.34 -1.59
CA ILE A 224 -2.60 -26.50 -0.88
C ILE A 224 -1.97 -27.79 -1.43
N ALA A 225 -1.89 -27.93 -2.76
CA ALA A 225 -1.29 -29.10 -3.41
C ALA A 225 0.20 -29.24 -3.06
N ALA A 226 0.96 -28.14 -3.09
CA ALA A 226 2.38 -28.12 -2.72
C ALA A 226 2.58 -28.54 -1.25
N HIS A 227 1.73 -28.05 -0.35
CA HIS A 227 1.78 -28.41 1.06
C HIS A 227 1.43 -29.88 1.30
N GLU A 228 0.43 -30.41 0.58
CA GLU A 228 0.09 -31.83 0.64
C GLU A 228 1.25 -32.73 0.18
N GLN A 229 1.91 -32.36 -0.93
CA GLN A 229 3.10 -33.06 -1.40
C GLN A 229 4.20 -33.05 -0.33
N GLN A 230 4.47 -31.89 0.28
CA GLN A 230 5.45 -31.76 1.35
C GLN A 230 5.15 -32.70 2.54
N LEU A 231 3.89 -32.76 2.97
CA LEU A 231 3.45 -33.66 4.04
C LEU A 231 3.63 -35.13 3.67
N GLN A 232 3.41 -35.51 2.41
CA GLN A 232 3.65 -36.87 1.93
C GLN A 232 5.14 -37.23 1.94
N LEU A 233 6.01 -36.30 1.53
CA LEU A 233 7.48 -36.45 1.60
C LEU A 233 7.93 -36.61 3.06
N LEU A 234 7.50 -35.72 3.95
CA LEU A 234 7.80 -35.78 5.39
C LEU A 234 7.37 -37.11 6.02
N LYS A 235 6.18 -37.61 5.69
CA LYS A 235 5.70 -38.92 6.17
C LYS A 235 6.55 -40.08 5.66
N LYS A 236 7.05 -39.99 4.42
CA LYS A 236 7.95 -41.01 3.84
C LYS A 236 9.32 -40.98 4.52
N GLU A 237 9.87 -39.78 4.75
CA GLU A 237 11.15 -39.59 5.45
C GLU A 237 11.07 -40.04 6.90
N ALA A 238 10.02 -39.69 7.63
CA ALA A 238 9.81 -40.14 9.00
C ALA A 238 9.73 -41.68 9.11
N LYS A 239 8.99 -42.34 8.21
CA LYS A 239 8.94 -43.81 8.13
C LYS A 239 10.28 -44.45 7.80
N LYS A 240 11.15 -43.76 7.05
CA LYS A 240 12.51 -44.22 6.74
C LYS A 240 13.43 -44.06 7.95
N ALA A 241 13.37 -42.92 8.62
CA ALA A 241 14.13 -42.64 9.83
C ALA A 241 13.77 -43.61 10.99
N GLU A 242 12.49 -43.94 11.16
CA GLU A 242 12.03 -44.96 12.11
C GLU A 242 12.62 -46.36 11.81
N LYS A 243 12.76 -46.71 10.53
CA LYS A 243 13.38 -47.98 10.11
C LYS A 243 14.89 -48.00 10.30
N GLU A 244 15.55 -46.86 10.13
CA GLU A 244 17.02 -46.74 10.17
C GLU A 244 17.55 -46.41 11.58
N LYS A 245 16.68 -46.27 12.61
CA LYS A 245 17.02 -45.81 13.97
C LYS A 245 17.82 -44.50 13.99
N ASP A 246 17.65 -43.68 12.96
CA ASP A 246 18.36 -42.41 12.83
C ASP A 246 17.47 -41.27 13.34
N THR A 247 17.78 -40.75 14.53
CA THR A 247 16.95 -39.76 15.24
C THR A 247 17.07 -38.33 14.69
N LYS A 248 17.86 -38.10 13.64
CA LYS A 248 17.94 -36.77 13.00
C LYS A 248 16.95 -36.65 11.85
N ILE A 249 15.69 -36.41 12.18
CA ILE A 249 14.72 -35.89 11.22
C ILE A 249 15.07 -34.42 10.97
N MET A 250 15.81 -34.15 9.89
CA MET A 250 16.05 -32.79 9.42
C MET A 250 14.70 -32.27 8.91
N GLN A 251 14.11 -31.26 9.57
CA GLN A 251 12.88 -30.65 9.06
C GLN A 251 13.22 -29.91 7.75
N PRO A 252 12.72 -30.34 6.59
CA PRO A 252 12.88 -29.59 5.36
C PRO A 252 12.31 -28.20 5.53
N ALA A 253 12.99 -27.20 4.96
CA ALA A 253 12.52 -25.83 4.96
C ALA A 253 11.07 -25.78 4.45
N PRO A 254 10.19 -25.02 5.11
CA PRO A 254 8.79 -24.94 4.69
C PRO A 254 8.73 -24.32 3.29
N ILE A 255 7.99 -24.95 2.36
CA ILE A 255 7.83 -24.46 0.97
C ILE A 255 7.01 -23.17 0.97
N ILE A 256 6.17 -22.99 2.00
CA ILE A 256 5.33 -21.83 2.21
C ILE A 256 5.90 -21.05 3.41
N PRO A 257 6.15 -19.74 3.29
CA PRO A 257 6.54 -18.91 4.43
C PRO A 257 5.56 -19.09 5.60
N SER A 258 6.05 -19.05 6.82
CA SER A 258 5.17 -19.18 8.00
C SER A 258 4.18 -18.00 8.06
N LEU A 259 3.00 -18.21 8.68
CA LEU A 259 2.04 -17.10 8.89
C LEU A 259 2.70 -15.89 9.56
N ALA A 260 3.55 -16.12 10.57
CA ALA A 260 4.26 -15.06 11.27
C ALA A 260 5.20 -14.27 10.35
N GLU A 261 5.84 -14.93 9.39
CA GLU A 261 6.70 -14.27 8.39
C GLU A 261 5.87 -13.44 7.40
N LEU A 262 4.68 -13.90 7.03
CA LEU A 262 3.76 -13.19 6.14
C LEU A 262 3.07 -12.01 6.83
N GLU A 263 2.96 -12.02 8.16
CA GLU A 263 2.38 -10.95 8.99
C GLU A 263 3.39 -9.90 9.44
N THR A 264 4.69 -10.19 9.42
CA THR A 264 5.71 -9.24 9.85
C THR A 264 6.21 -8.38 8.69
N LEU A 265 6.63 -7.14 8.96
CA LEU A 265 7.28 -6.32 7.95
C LEU A 265 8.76 -6.73 7.82
N PRO A 266 9.30 -6.85 6.58
CA PRO A 266 10.72 -7.08 6.41
C PRO A 266 11.51 -5.92 7.03
N LYS A 267 12.56 -6.24 7.80
CA LYS A 267 13.38 -5.23 8.47
C LYS A 267 14.07 -4.33 7.43
N PRO A 268 14.03 -3.00 7.57
CA PRO A 268 14.76 -2.10 6.66
C PRO A 268 16.27 -2.35 6.79
N LYS A 269 16.99 -2.25 5.67
CA LYS A 269 18.47 -2.35 5.68
C LYS A 269 19.06 -1.16 6.46
N PRO A 270 20.16 -1.33 7.21
CA PRO A 270 20.74 -0.30 8.07
C PRO A 270 21.38 0.88 7.31
N TRP A 271 21.50 0.78 5.99
CA TRP A 271 22.15 1.77 5.13
C TRP A 271 21.43 3.13 5.13
N GLY A 272 20.12 3.14 5.42
CA GLY A 272 19.35 4.39 5.57
C GLY A 272 19.94 5.31 6.64
N LYS A 273 20.28 4.77 7.81
CA LYS A 273 20.86 5.55 8.92
C LYS A 273 22.26 6.08 8.61
N ILE A 274 23.03 5.35 7.80
CA ILE A 274 24.38 5.76 7.39
C ILE A 274 24.30 6.94 6.41
N ILE A 275 23.40 6.88 5.43
CA ILE A 275 23.19 7.96 4.46
C ILE A 275 22.60 9.20 5.15
N GLU A 276 21.63 9.01 6.05
CA GLU A 276 21.01 10.07 6.84
C GLU A 276 22.04 10.93 7.56
N TRP A 277 22.97 10.32 8.31
CA TRP A 277 23.99 11.08 9.06
C TRP A 277 25.25 11.40 8.26
N GLY A 278 25.50 10.68 7.16
CA GLY A 278 26.64 10.92 6.29
C GLY A 278 26.54 12.26 5.57
N ILE A 279 25.37 12.64 5.06
CA ILE A 279 25.17 13.89 4.31
C ILE A 279 25.47 15.14 5.18
N PRO A 280 24.90 15.31 6.38
CA PRO A 280 25.23 16.44 7.27
C PRO A 280 26.70 16.47 7.67
N LEU A 281 27.30 15.30 7.93
CA LEU A 281 28.70 15.21 8.35
C LEU A 281 29.65 15.60 7.20
N ILE A 282 29.38 15.15 5.98
CA ILE A 282 30.13 15.53 4.78
C ILE A 282 29.98 17.03 4.52
N PHE A 283 28.77 17.57 4.64
CA PHE A 283 28.53 19.01 4.49
C PHE A 283 29.31 19.83 5.51
N LEU A 284 29.29 19.43 6.79
CA LEU A 284 30.04 20.10 7.85
C LEU A 284 31.56 19.99 7.63
N ALA A 285 32.05 18.81 7.22
CA ALA A 285 33.46 18.61 6.89
C ALA A 285 33.89 19.47 5.69
N ALA A 286 33.05 19.60 4.66
CA ALA A 286 33.30 20.45 3.51
C ALA A 286 33.37 21.93 3.90
N LEU A 287 32.45 22.41 4.76
CA LEU A 287 32.49 23.77 5.30
C LEU A 287 33.77 24.06 6.08
N ILE A 288 34.17 23.15 6.97
CA ILE A 288 35.40 23.29 7.77
C ILE A 288 36.63 23.29 6.85
N TYR A 289 36.69 22.37 5.90
CA TYR A 289 37.78 22.32 4.92
C TYR A 289 37.87 23.60 4.09
N PHE A 290 36.73 24.11 3.62
CA PHE A 290 36.67 25.34 2.83
C PHE A 290 37.13 26.56 3.64
N PHE A 291 36.77 26.62 4.92
CA PHE A 291 37.24 27.65 5.84
C PHE A 291 38.76 27.71 5.93
N PHE A 292 39.42 26.55 6.11
CA PHE A 292 40.88 26.49 6.23
C PHE A 292 41.62 26.66 4.90
N THR A 293 41.01 26.30 3.76
CA THR A 293 41.69 26.34 2.45
C THR A 293 41.41 27.59 1.63
N LYS A 294 40.23 28.20 1.78
CA LYS A 294 39.79 29.36 0.99
C LYS A 294 39.56 30.63 1.83
N GLY A 295 39.59 30.50 3.15
CA GLY A 295 39.46 31.62 4.08
C GLY A 295 38.04 31.87 4.59
N ALA A 296 37.95 32.70 5.63
CA ALA A 296 36.71 32.96 6.36
C ALA A 296 35.67 33.73 5.52
N GLU A 297 36.11 34.68 4.70
CA GLU A 297 35.23 35.53 3.91
C GLU A 297 34.40 34.72 2.90
N LEU A 298 35.06 33.90 2.07
CA LEU A 298 34.38 33.06 1.09
C LEU A 298 33.48 32.00 1.76
N SER A 299 33.86 31.53 2.95
CA SER A 299 33.05 30.59 3.73
C SER A 299 31.77 31.22 4.27
N ILE A 300 31.84 32.49 4.67
CA ILE A 300 30.67 33.27 5.09
C ILE A 300 29.78 33.57 3.88
N GLU A 301 30.35 33.96 2.74
CA GLU A 301 29.60 34.13 1.48
C GLU A 301 28.84 32.85 1.11
N PHE A 302 29.50 31.69 1.18
CA PHE A 302 28.86 30.40 0.94
C PHE A 302 27.71 30.12 1.92
N ALA A 303 27.92 30.35 3.22
CA ALA A 303 26.89 30.13 4.24
C ALA A 303 25.66 31.04 4.01
N ILE A 304 25.87 32.30 3.64
CA ILE A 304 24.80 33.23 3.29
C ILE A 304 24.08 32.75 2.03
N ALA A 305 24.82 32.40 0.97
CA ALA A 305 24.23 31.87 -0.26
C ALA A 305 23.41 30.60 -0.01
N TRP A 306 23.88 29.70 0.87
CA TRP A 306 23.16 28.52 1.30
C TRP A 306 21.84 28.87 1.98
N ILE A 307 21.87 29.75 2.98
CA ILE A 307 20.68 30.14 3.74
C ILE A 307 19.65 30.82 2.84
N VAL A 308 20.10 31.79 2.05
CA VAL A 308 19.23 32.61 1.20
C VAL A 308 18.59 31.77 0.10
N SER A 309 19.38 30.99 -0.64
CA SER A 309 18.84 30.19 -1.76
C SER A 309 17.84 29.13 -1.29
N HIS A 310 18.12 28.41 -0.19
CA HIS A 310 17.17 27.45 0.38
C HIS A 310 15.90 28.15 0.88
N GLY A 311 16.05 29.26 1.60
CA GLY A 311 14.92 30.04 2.09
C GLY A 311 14.02 30.53 0.96
N VAL A 312 14.60 31.20 -0.05
CA VAL A 312 13.85 31.79 -1.17
C VAL A 312 13.19 30.73 -2.03
N LEU A 313 13.92 29.70 -2.48
CA LEU A 313 13.37 28.72 -3.42
C LEU A 313 12.33 27.82 -2.76
N ALA A 314 12.54 27.40 -1.51
CA ALA A 314 11.53 26.64 -0.79
C ALA A 314 10.28 27.47 -0.47
N ALA A 315 10.45 28.75 -0.09
CA ALA A 315 9.34 29.66 0.14
C ALA A 315 8.54 29.93 -1.14
N LEU A 316 9.22 30.09 -2.28
CA LEU A 316 8.59 30.20 -3.58
C LEU A 316 7.79 28.94 -3.92
N GLY A 317 8.35 27.75 -3.68
CA GLY A 317 7.63 26.48 -3.84
C GLY A 317 6.37 26.41 -2.98
N ALA A 318 6.47 26.75 -1.69
CA ALA A 318 5.33 26.80 -0.78
C ALA A 318 4.27 27.81 -1.25
N PHE A 319 4.69 28.99 -1.70
CA PHE A 319 3.81 30.03 -2.23
C PHE A 319 3.07 29.57 -3.49
N ILE A 320 3.76 28.95 -4.46
CA ILE A 320 3.14 28.37 -5.66
C ILE A 320 2.13 27.27 -5.29
N GLY A 321 2.41 26.50 -4.24
CA GLY A 321 1.47 25.51 -3.67
C GLY A 321 0.22 26.12 -3.04
N GLY A 322 0.17 27.44 -2.86
CA GLY A 322 -0.96 28.15 -2.24
C GLY A 322 -0.89 28.16 -0.71
N ALA A 323 0.32 28.09 -0.13
CA ALA A 323 0.51 28.21 1.30
C ALA A 323 0.13 29.61 1.82
N ARG A 324 -0.24 29.70 3.10
CA ARG A 324 -0.48 31.01 3.74
C ARG A 324 0.84 31.78 3.84
N LEU A 325 0.77 33.11 3.80
CA LEU A 325 1.96 33.96 3.93
C LEU A 325 2.79 33.66 5.18
N ARG A 326 2.15 33.33 6.31
CA ARG A 326 2.85 32.89 7.53
C ARG A 326 3.63 31.58 7.34
N THR A 327 3.08 30.63 6.59
CA THR A 327 3.72 29.35 6.28
C THR A 327 4.90 29.57 5.35
N VAL A 328 4.73 30.43 4.34
CA VAL A 328 5.82 30.87 3.44
C VAL A 328 6.96 31.49 4.26
N GLY A 329 6.65 32.35 5.23
CA GLY A 329 7.63 32.92 6.15
C GLY A 329 8.36 31.87 7.00
N TRP A 330 7.62 30.91 7.58
CA TRP A 330 8.22 29.80 8.33
C TRP A 330 9.17 28.97 7.47
N VAL A 331 8.75 28.62 6.25
CA VAL A 331 9.58 27.88 5.30
C VAL A 331 10.84 28.68 4.94
N ALA A 332 10.71 29.97 4.64
CA ALA A 332 11.85 30.83 4.29
C ALA A 332 12.93 30.85 5.40
N LEU A 333 12.50 30.89 6.67
CA LEU A 333 13.41 30.97 7.82
C LEU A 333 14.07 29.64 8.19
N THR A 334 13.43 28.51 7.89
CA THR A 334 13.82 27.18 8.40
C THR A 334 14.37 26.24 7.33
N ALA A 335 14.18 26.54 6.04
CA ALA A 335 14.55 25.64 4.93
C ALA A 335 16.03 25.26 4.91
N TRP A 336 16.91 26.20 5.24
CA TRP A 336 18.37 25.98 5.27
C TRP A 336 18.78 24.94 6.32
N PHE A 337 18.06 24.92 7.44
CA PHE A 337 18.28 23.96 8.53
C PHE A 337 17.69 22.59 8.18
N ALA A 338 16.49 22.56 7.60
CA ALA A 338 15.89 21.32 7.11
C ALA A 338 16.78 20.61 6.07
N ALA A 339 17.47 21.37 5.21
CA ALA A 339 18.37 20.82 4.20
C ALA A 339 19.58 20.06 4.78
N ILE A 340 20.01 20.38 6.00
CA ILE A 340 21.11 19.68 6.70
C ILE A 340 20.63 18.71 7.79
N HIS A 341 19.31 18.62 8.04
CA HIS A 341 18.76 17.78 9.08
C HIS A 341 18.14 16.51 8.48
N PRO A 342 18.65 15.30 8.80
CA PRO A 342 18.23 14.08 8.13
C PRO A 342 16.76 13.70 8.34
N LEU A 343 16.16 14.13 9.45
CA LEU A 343 14.80 13.77 9.83
C LEU A 343 13.77 14.85 9.52
N ILE A 344 14.17 16.02 9.03
CA ILE A 344 13.26 17.16 8.84
C ILE A 344 13.40 17.68 7.42
N ALA A 345 12.40 17.43 6.58
CA ALA A 345 12.33 18.02 5.25
C ALA A 345 11.58 19.37 5.27
N THR A 346 11.96 20.29 4.40
CA THR A 346 11.38 21.63 4.33
C THR A 346 9.86 21.62 4.14
N GLY A 347 9.36 20.72 3.30
CA GLY A 347 7.94 20.50 3.09
C GLY A 347 7.20 20.02 4.33
N TRP A 348 7.85 19.27 5.23
CA TRP A 348 7.21 18.81 6.47
C TRP A 348 6.97 19.97 7.43
N ILE A 349 7.87 20.95 7.45
CA ILE A 349 7.68 22.20 8.19
C ILE A 349 6.48 22.96 7.63
N ALA A 350 6.39 23.08 6.29
CA ALA A 350 5.25 23.69 5.63
C ALA A 350 3.93 22.98 5.95
N ALA A 351 3.93 21.64 5.89
CA ALA A 351 2.78 20.81 6.22
C ALA A 351 2.34 20.99 7.68
N ALA A 352 3.29 20.92 8.62
CA ALA A 352 3.01 21.10 10.04
C ALA A 352 2.42 22.49 10.33
N ALA A 353 2.97 23.53 9.70
CA ALA A 353 2.47 24.89 9.82
C ALA A 353 1.03 25.03 9.28
N GLU A 354 0.71 24.47 8.11
CA GLU A 354 -0.67 24.49 7.59
C GLU A 354 -1.62 23.66 8.45
N LEU A 355 -1.23 22.44 8.85
CA LEU A 355 -2.03 21.54 9.67
C LEU A 355 -2.37 22.15 11.03
N LYS A 356 -1.40 22.77 11.69
CA LYS A 356 -1.60 23.47 12.97
C LYS A 356 -2.60 24.62 12.82
N ALA A 357 -2.62 25.26 11.66
CA ALA A 357 -3.34 26.50 11.47
C ALA A 357 -4.72 26.33 10.83
N LYS A 358 -4.96 25.25 10.08
CA LYS A 358 -6.30 24.74 9.74
C LYS A 358 -6.17 23.27 9.33
N PRO A 359 -6.49 22.33 10.23
CA PRO A 359 -6.46 20.92 9.89
C PRO A 359 -7.54 20.59 8.83
N PRO A 360 -7.27 19.63 7.93
CA PRO A 360 -8.25 19.15 6.97
C PRO A 360 -9.43 18.47 7.66
N THR A 361 -10.61 18.60 7.05
CA THR A 361 -11.83 17.94 7.49
C THR A 361 -11.99 16.55 6.88
N ILE A 362 -12.85 15.73 7.48
CA ILE A 362 -13.18 14.39 6.99
C ILE A 362 -13.76 14.44 5.58
N GLN A 363 -14.61 15.44 5.32
CA GLN A 363 -15.22 15.66 4.00
C GLN A 363 -14.16 15.91 2.93
N GLU A 364 -13.10 16.66 3.24
CA GLU A 364 -12.01 16.91 2.29
C GLU A 364 -11.24 15.62 1.96
N PHE A 365 -11.07 14.70 2.92
CA PHE A 365 -10.53 13.37 2.62
C PHE A 365 -11.45 12.55 1.72
N THR A 366 -12.76 12.52 2.00
CA THR A 366 -13.72 11.78 1.17
C THR A 366 -13.86 12.35 -0.24
N GLN A 367 -13.61 13.66 -0.44
CA GLN A 367 -13.68 14.32 -1.75
C GLN A 367 -12.44 14.07 -2.62
N LEU A 368 -11.37 13.48 -2.09
CA LEU A 368 -10.15 13.18 -2.85
C LEU A 368 -10.42 12.32 -4.09
N SER A 369 -11.41 11.46 -3.99
CA SER A 369 -11.90 10.60 -5.06
C SER A 369 -12.56 11.32 -6.23
N GLU A 370 -12.99 12.55 -6.00
CA GLU A 370 -13.78 13.35 -6.95
C GLU A 370 -12.91 14.37 -7.68
N LEU A 371 -11.67 14.57 -7.24
CA LEU A 371 -10.72 15.48 -7.89
C LEU A 371 -10.39 14.98 -9.29
N ARG A 372 -10.32 15.88 -10.28
CA ARG A 372 -9.98 15.52 -11.68
C ARG A 372 -8.93 16.44 -12.29
N THR A 373 -8.81 17.66 -11.78
CA THR A 373 -7.95 18.69 -12.36
C THR A 373 -6.90 19.18 -11.37
N LEU A 374 -5.82 19.77 -11.88
CA LEU A 374 -4.83 20.44 -11.04
C LEU A 374 -5.43 21.59 -10.21
N GLY A 375 -6.52 22.19 -10.70
CA GLY A 375 -7.28 23.20 -9.96
C GLY A 375 -7.98 22.62 -8.73
N ASP A 376 -8.53 21.41 -8.84
CA ASP A 376 -9.21 20.72 -7.72
C ASP A 376 -8.24 20.41 -6.59
N PHE A 377 -6.99 20.04 -6.94
CA PHE A 377 -5.93 19.76 -5.96
C PHE A 377 -5.54 20.98 -5.12
N ARG A 378 -5.68 22.20 -5.66
CA ARG A 378 -5.45 23.43 -4.88
C ARG A 378 -6.64 23.81 -4.00
N ARG A 379 -7.85 23.37 -4.37
CA ARG A 379 -9.10 23.70 -3.66
C ARG A 379 -9.35 22.77 -2.47
N ASN A 380 -8.96 21.52 -2.59
CA ASN A 380 -9.07 20.55 -1.50
C ASN A 380 -7.87 20.68 -0.54
N ARG A 381 -8.12 20.85 0.77
CA ARG A 381 -7.05 21.11 1.75
C ARG A 381 -6.02 20.00 1.83
N VAL A 382 -6.42 18.74 1.70
CA VAL A 382 -5.52 17.61 1.85
C VAL A 382 -4.49 17.62 0.73
N THR A 383 -4.94 17.73 -0.51
CA THR A 383 -4.07 17.81 -1.69
C THR A 383 -3.33 19.13 -1.77
N GLN A 384 -3.91 20.24 -1.29
CA GLN A 384 -3.22 21.51 -1.19
C GLN A 384 -2.00 21.43 -0.25
N ILE A 385 -2.17 20.86 0.95
CA ILE A 385 -1.07 20.68 1.91
C ILE A 385 0.01 19.76 1.33
N LEU A 386 -0.37 18.68 0.65
CA LEU A 386 0.57 17.81 -0.06
C LEU A 386 1.32 18.55 -1.18
N LEU A 387 0.62 19.37 -1.97
CA LEU A 387 1.21 20.16 -3.04
C LEU A 387 2.22 21.18 -2.49
N ILE A 388 1.87 21.89 -1.41
CA ILE A 388 2.76 22.81 -0.69
C ILE A 388 4.02 22.05 -0.22
N THR A 389 3.85 20.87 0.37
CA THR A 389 4.94 20.02 0.87
C THR A 389 5.90 19.64 -0.25
N VAL A 390 5.36 19.14 -1.37
CA VAL A 390 6.15 18.69 -2.51
C VAL A 390 6.90 19.85 -3.15
N LEU A 391 6.23 20.98 -3.41
CA LEU A 391 6.86 22.13 -4.05
C LEU A 391 7.91 22.80 -3.15
N ALA A 392 7.69 22.86 -1.84
CA ALA A 392 8.70 23.35 -0.90
C ALA A 392 9.94 22.45 -0.86
N ASN A 393 9.77 21.12 -0.92
CA ASN A 393 10.88 20.18 -1.04
C ASN A 393 11.64 20.33 -2.36
N ILE A 394 10.92 20.49 -3.49
CA ILE A 394 11.54 20.75 -4.80
C ILE A 394 12.36 22.04 -4.75
N GLY A 395 11.81 23.11 -4.17
CA GLY A 395 12.54 24.37 -3.99
C GLY A 395 13.83 24.20 -3.17
N GLY A 396 13.77 23.49 -2.06
CA GLY A 396 14.96 23.17 -1.26
C GLY A 396 15.99 22.32 -2.02
N MET A 397 15.54 21.34 -2.79
CA MET A 397 16.41 20.49 -3.62
C MET A 397 17.11 21.31 -4.73
N LEU A 398 16.39 22.20 -5.41
CA LEU A 398 16.95 23.08 -6.43
C LEU A 398 18.00 24.04 -5.83
N ALA A 399 17.77 24.55 -4.62
CA ALA A 399 18.76 25.36 -3.92
C ALA A 399 20.08 24.60 -3.72
N GLY A 400 20.01 23.34 -3.30
CA GLY A 400 21.19 22.47 -3.18
C GLY A 400 22.02 22.40 -4.46
N PHE A 401 21.38 22.28 -5.63
CA PHE A 401 22.09 22.27 -6.92
C PHE A 401 22.70 23.62 -7.29
N ILE A 402 22.00 24.72 -7.00
CA ILE A 402 22.45 26.09 -7.29
C ILE A 402 23.68 26.47 -6.47
N ILE A 403 23.87 25.86 -5.30
CA ILE A 403 25.01 26.15 -4.41
C ILE A 403 26.28 25.40 -4.83
N ILE A 404 26.17 24.29 -5.58
CA ILE A 404 27.34 23.46 -5.96
C ILE A 404 28.47 24.29 -6.60
N PRO A 405 28.23 25.20 -7.55
CA PRO A 405 29.30 26.04 -8.13
C PRO A 405 30.07 26.88 -7.10
N TYR A 406 29.42 27.34 -6.02
CA TYR A 406 30.09 28.12 -4.97
C TYR A 406 31.12 27.30 -4.19
N LEU A 407 30.92 25.98 -4.06
CA LEU A 407 31.93 25.08 -3.46
C LEU A 407 33.24 25.05 -4.25
N PHE A 408 33.19 25.38 -5.55
CA PHE A 408 34.35 25.46 -6.43
C PHE A 408 34.87 26.88 -6.61
N GLY A 409 34.32 27.86 -5.89
CA GLY A 409 34.74 29.26 -5.94
C GLY A 409 34.19 30.05 -7.12
N PHE A 410 33.19 29.53 -7.84
CA PHE A 410 32.48 30.30 -8.85
C PHE A 410 31.45 31.22 -8.19
N LYS A 411 31.48 32.52 -8.53
CA LYS A 411 30.43 33.48 -8.20
C LYS A 411 29.37 33.47 -9.31
N LEU A 412 28.10 33.62 -8.96
CA LEU A 412 26.99 33.78 -9.93
C LEU A 412 27.04 35.13 -10.65
#